data_AF-A0A958DB05-F1
#
_entry.id   AF-A0A958DB05-F1
#
_cell.length_a   1.000
_cell.length_b   1.000
_cell.length_c   1.000
_cell.angle_alpha   90.00
_cell.angle_beta   90.00
_cell.angle_gamma   90.00
#
_symmetry.space_group_name_H-M   'P 1'
#
loop_
_entity.id
_entity.type
_entity.pdbx_description
1 polymer ?
#
loop_
_entity_poly.entity_id
_entity_poly.type
_entity_poly.pdbx_seq_one_letter_code
_entity_poly.pdbx_strand_id
1 'polypeptide(L)'
;MVLSTQDRIGRLRLVQQHQPAPGPARTTRAGRSSGDPATRLRLSRLLEDVDLHPSVLSPHAILIARRLQTAALADIRARPPLDWQRDLQRRLDELSRRAYRPASQPVPLLAESVLFADPSELLACLTRDVLAGVASQHWYWRQALDLASLAPATVISAHWSELAQWLPAAVAQLGLDATLSAVSRLDRRQASAVIHALHQAWILPDDVFLVLAAAEPPSLAVESLHRADLQLSGETRFDGVYDGAHDEVPWKPLIAPSVEQVLADLAPRQEYLAGLVWTLAR
;
A
#
# COMPACT_ATOMS: atom_id res chain seq x y z
N MET A 1 1.17 -18.03 14.01
CA MET A 1 0.38 -18.49 12.85
C MET A 1 0.37 -17.37 11.83
N VAL A 2 1.24 -17.49 10.83
CA VAL A 2 1.59 -16.43 9.88
C VAL A 2 0.51 -16.40 8.80
N LEU A 3 -0.42 -15.45 8.90
CA LEU A 3 -1.41 -15.23 7.85
C LEU A 3 -0.75 -14.40 6.74
N SER A 4 -0.68 -15.02 5.56
CA SER A 4 -0.14 -14.47 4.32
C SER A 4 -0.83 -13.15 3.96
N THR A 5 -0.03 -12.17 3.56
CA THR A 5 -0.40 -10.75 3.35
C THR A 5 -1.37 -10.52 2.19
N GLN A 6 -1.58 -11.51 1.30
CA GLN A 6 -2.66 -11.48 0.30
C GLN A 6 -4.06 -11.37 0.94
N ASP A 7 -4.20 -11.79 2.20
CA ASP A 7 -5.46 -11.72 2.97
C ASP A 7 -5.80 -10.29 3.46
N ARG A 8 -4.93 -9.29 3.23
CA ARG A 8 -5.10 -7.91 3.71
C ARG A 8 -5.87 -6.98 2.78
N ILE A 9 -5.95 -7.30 1.49
CA ILE A 9 -6.42 -6.37 0.45
C ILE A 9 -7.72 -6.84 -0.21
N GLY A 10 -8.05 -8.13 -0.06
CA GLY A 10 -9.33 -8.71 -0.52
C GLY A 10 -10.47 -8.69 0.51
N ARG A 11 -10.23 -8.33 1.78
CA ARG A 11 -11.28 -8.26 2.80
C ARG A 11 -11.74 -6.82 3.01
N LEU A 12 -13.04 -6.60 2.91
CA LEU A 12 -13.76 -5.43 3.44
C LEU A 12 -13.19 -5.04 4.82
N ARG A 13 -12.25 -4.09 4.87
CA ARG A 13 -11.80 -3.51 6.12
C ARG A 13 -12.82 -2.48 6.58
N LEU A 14 -13.56 -2.83 7.63
CA LEU A 14 -14.23 -1.86 8.51
C LEU A 14 -13.13 -1.16 9.34
N VAL A 15 -12.55 -0.07 8.83
CA VAL A 15 -11.68 0.80 9.64
C VAL A 15 -12.56 1.77 10.43
N GLN A 16 -12.40 1.77 11.75
CA GLN A 16 -12.96 2.80 12.63
C GLN A 16 -12.02 4.01 12.69
N GLN A 17 -12.60 5.22 12.63
CA GLN A 17 -11.91 6.46 12.98
C GLN A 17 -11.86 6.64 14.51
N HIS A 18 -10.66 6.90 15.04
CA HIS A 18 -10.44 7.38 16.41
C HIS A 18 -10.27 8.92 16.35
N GLN A 19 -10.91 9.66 17.26
CA GLN A 19 -10.73 11.12 17.38
C GLN A 19 -10.13 11.42 18.77
N PRO A 20 -9.11 12.29 18.90
CA PRO A 20 -8.50 12.58 20.19
C PRO A 20 -9.38 13.52 21.02
N ALA A 21 -9.28 13.36 22.34
CA ALA A 21 -10.06 14.07 23.35
C ALA A 21 -9.70 15.57 23.44
N PRO A 22 -10.64 16.39 23.96
CA PRO A 22 -10.28 17.35 24.98
C PRO A 22 -11.03 17.07 26.29
N GLY A 23 -10.42 17.50 27.39
CA GLY A 23 -10.83 17.29 28.78
C GLY A 23 -12.18 17.92 29.20
N PRO A 24 -12.46 17.96 30.51
CA PRO A 24 -13.73 17.46 31.02
C PRO A 24 -14.75 18.58 31.21
N ALA A 25 -15.90 18.44 30.55
CA ALA A 25 -17.14 19.04 31.01
C ALA A 25 -18.31 18.14 30.60
N ARG A 26 -19.05 17.69 31.62
CA ARG A 26 -20.26 16.86 31.49
C ARG A 26 -21.27 17.56 30.57
N THR A 27 -21.62 16.90 29.48
CA THR A 27 -22.93 17.01 28.82
C THR A 27 -23.17 15.72 28.04
N THR A 28 -24.36 15.17 28.18
CA THR A 28 -24.83 13.95 27.54
C THR A 28 -24.75 14.07 26.02
N ARG A 29 -23.95 13.21 25.37
CA ARG A 29 -24.06 12.97 23.93
C ARG A 29 -24.00 11.47 23.65
N ALA A 30 -25.18 10.92 23.36
CA ALA A 30 -25.32 9.64 22.69
C ALA A 30 -24.62 9.72 21.32
N GLY A 31 -23.81 8.71 21.00
CA GLY A 31 -23.05 8.65 19.76
C GLY A 31 -21.78 7.82 19.86
N ARG A 32 -21.80 6.72 20.62
CA ARG A 32 -20.73 5.70 20.59
C ARG A 32 -21.18 4.56 19.69
N SER A 33 -20.75 4.51 18.43
CA SER A 33 -20.71 3.23 17.70
C SER A 33 -19.36 2.55 17.98
N SER A 34 -19.15 2.18 19.25
CA SER A 34 -18.14 1.19 19.62
C SER A 34 -18.81 -0.17 19.45
N GLY A 35 -18.59 -0.81 18.29
CA GLY A 35 -19.02 -2.19 18.11
C GLY A 35 -18.36 -3.06 19.18
N ASP A 36 -19.17 -3.74 19.98
CA ASP A 36 -18.74 -4.76 20.92
C ASP A 36 -17.72 -5.71 20.24
N PRO A 37 -16.51 -5.92 20.82
CA PRO A 37 -15.50 -6.80 20.25
C PRO A 37 -16.02 -8.19 19.89
N ALA A 38 -16.97 -8.74 20.67
CA ALA A 38 -17.59 -10.02 20.35
C ALA A 38 -18.46 -9.96 19.09
N THR A 39 -19.19 -8.85 18.91
CA THR A 39 -19.96 -8.59 17.69
C THR A 39 -19.05 -8.45 16.46
N ARG A 40 -17.88 -7.81 16.62
CA ARG A 40 -16.85 -7.73 15.57
C ARG A 40 -16.29 -9.10 15.19
N LEU A 41 -15.84 -9.87 16.17
CA LEU A 41 -15.29 -11.21 15.91
C LEU A 41 -16.30 -12.13 15.23
N ARG A 42 -17.57 -12.06 15.66
CA ARG A 42 -18.66 -12.84 15.06
C ARG A 42 -18.94 -12.40 13.62
N LEU A 43 -18.93 -11.10 13.35
CA LEU A 43 -19.05 -10.58 11.97
C LEU A 43 -17.89 -11.06 11.10
N SER A 44 -16.66 -10.96 11.58
CA SER A 44 -15.47 -11.44 10.85
C SER A 44 -15.60 -12.91 10.48
N ARG A 45 -16.00 -13.77 11.43
CA ARG A 45 -16.22 -15.20 11.17
C ARG A 45 -17.35 -15.45 10.15
N LEU A 46 -18.46 -14.73 10.27
CA LEU A 46 -19.57 -14.84 9.31
C LEU A 46 -19.12 -14.47 7.90
N LEU A 47 -18.29 -13.44 7.75
CA LEU A 47 -17.78 -13.01 6.45
C LEU A 47 -16.67 -13.91 5.90
N GLU A 48 -15.92 -14.61 6.77
CA GLU A 48 -14.91 -15.60 6.35
C GLU A 48 -15.51 -16.81 5.62
N ASP A 49 -16.73 -17.22 6.01
CA ASP A 49 -17.41 -18.38 5.42
C ASP A 49 -18.26 -18.03 4.19
N VAL A 50 -18.27 -16.77 3.74
CA VAL A 50 -19.06 -16.30 2.60
C VAL A 50 -18.15 -16.04 1.41
N ASP A 51 -18.55 -16.51 0.24
CA ASP A 51 -17.96 -16.02 -1.00
C ASP A 51 -18.43 -14.59 -1.25
N LEU A 52 -17.55 -13.64 -0.93
CA LEU A 52 -17.78 -12.20 -1.10
C LEU A 52 -17.44 -11.71 -2.51
N HIS A 53 -17.14 -12.61 -3.45
CA HIS A 53 -16.88 -12.21 -4.83
C HIS A 53 -18.22 -12.03 -5.56
N PRO A 54 -18.67 -10.78 -5.82
CA PRO A 54 -19.76 -10.55 -6.75
C PRO A 54 -19.40 -11.18 -8.10
N SER A 55 -20.31 -11.98 -8.65
CA SER A 55 -20.12 -12.74 -9.89
C SER A 55 -19.75 -11.88 -11.11
N VAL A 56 -19.87 -10.56 -10.98
CA VAL A 56 -19.64 -9.56 -12.03
C VAL A 56 -18.25 -8.91 -11.94
N LEU A 57 -17.49 -9.11 -10.85
CA LEU A 57 -16.19 -8.46 -10.66
C LEU A 57 -14.99 -9.36 -11.01
N SER A 58 -13.91 -8.74 -11.47
CA SER A 58 -12.60 -9.37 -11.57
C SER A 58 -12.13 -9.88 -10.19
N PRO A 59 -11.41 -11.01 -10.10
CA PRO A 59 -10.87 -11.53 -8.84
C PRO A 59 -9.97 -10.55 -8.07
N HIS A 60 -9.44 -9.54 -8.75
CA HIS A 60 -8.56 -8.54 -8.15
C HIS A 60 -9.25 -7.18 -7.91
N ALA A 61 -10.53 -7.05 -8.29
CA ALA A 61 -11.25 -5.80 -8.14
C ALA A 61 -11.43 -5.44 -6.67
N ILE A 62 -11.26 -4.16 -6.34
CA ILE A 62 -11.37 -3.66 -4.97
C ILE A 62 -12.58 -2.75 -4.88
N LEU A 63 -13.60 -3.19 -4.15
CA LEU A 63 -14.81 -2.43 -3.86
C LEU A 63 -14.73 -1.83 -2.45
N ILE A 64 -14.73 -0.51 -2.35
CA ILE A 64 -14.87 0.20 -1.07
C ILE A 64 -16.30 0.73 -0.98
N ALA A 65 -17.08 0.20 -0.05
CA ALA A 65 -18.43 0.66 0.23
C ALA A 65 -18.46 1.55 1.49
N ARG A 66 -19.10 2.72 1.40
CA ARG A 66 -19.25 3.65 2.53
C ARG A 66 -20.08 3.04 3.64
N ARG A 67 -21.16 2.36 3.27
CA ARG A 67 -22.06 1.66 4.18
C ARG A 67 -22.59 0.43 3.48
N LEU A 68 -22.51 -0.71 4.18
CA LEU A 68 -23.17 -1.94 3.78
C LEU A 68 -24.28 -2.22 4.78
N GLN A 69 -25.53 -2.11 4.33
CA GLN A 69 -26.71 -2.37 5.14
C GLN A 69 -27.41 -3.61 4.59
N THR A 70 -27.53 -4.63 5.43
CA THR A 70 -28.32 -5.83 5.12
C THR A 70 -29.10 -6.21 6.38
N ALA A 71 -30.31 -6.73 6.19
CA ALA A 71 -31.16 -7.15 7.31
C ALA A 71 -30.47 -8.23 8.18
N ALA A 72 -29.65 -9.07 7.55
CA ALA A 72 -28.86 -10.09 8.21
C ALA A 72 -27.77 -9.54 9.15
N LEU A 73 -27.21 -8.37 8.84
CA LEU A 73 -26.20 -7.72 9.66
C LEU A 73 -26.82 -6.83 10.75
N ALA A 74 -28.14 -6.61 10.72
CA ALA A 74 -28.84 -5.79 11.70
C ALA A 74 -28.92 -6.48 13.08
N ASP A 75 -28.94 -7.82 13.11
CA ASP A 75 -28.89 -8.61 14.36
C ASP A 75 -27.86 -9.75 14.26
N ILE A 76 -26.58 -9.38 14.24
CA ILE A 76 -25.43 -10.32 14.22
C ILE A 76 -25.42 -11.25 15.46
N ARG A 77 -26.12 -10.88 16.54
CA ARG A 77 -26.22 -11.69 17.76
C ARG A 77 -27.22 -12.83 17.62
N ALA A 78 -28.27 -12.64 16.83
CA ALA A 78 -29.19 -13.70 16.43
C ALA A 78 -28.56 -14.66 15.40
N ARG A 79 -29.24 -15.78 15.14
CA ARG A 79 -28.87 -16.69 14.06
C ARG A 79 -29.24 -15.99 12.73
N PRO A 80 -28.31 -15.83 11.78
CA PRO A 80 -28.61 -15.16 10.52
C PRO A 80 -29.73 -15.91 9.77
N PRO A 81 -30.67 -15.19 9.10
CA PRO A 81 -31.75 -15.80 8.30
C PRO A 81 -31.19 -16.70 7.21
N LEU A 82 -31.89 -17.76 6.79
CA LEU A 82 -31.37 -18.72 5.80
C LEU A 82 -30.89 -18.08 4.48
N ASP A 83 -31.52 -17.00 4.02
CA ASP A 83 -31.20 -16.33 2.74
C ASP A 83 -30.21 -15.17 2.87
N TRP A 84 -29.60 -14.98 4.04
CA TRP A 84 -28.78 -13.82 4.32
C TRP A 84 -27.58 -13.63 3.37
N GLN A 85 -26.97 -14.72 2.92
CA GLN A 85 -25.84 -14.69 1.99
C GLN A 85 -26.28 -14.16 0.62
N ARG A 86 -27.45 -14.58 0.14
CA ARG A 86 -28.03 -14.09 -1.13
C ARG A 86 -28.36 -12.61 -1.05
N ASP A 87 -28.88 -12.16 0.08
CA ASP A 87 -29.16 -10.74 0.32
C ASP A 87 -27.88 -9.89 0.34
N LEU A 88 -26.84 -10.38 1.01
CA LEU A 88 -25.52 -9.76 1.03
C LEU A 88 -24.92 -9.67 -0.37
N GLN A 89 -24.93 -10.78 -1.11
CA GLN A 89 -24.41 -10.85 -2.48
C GLN A 89 -25.12 -9.87 -3.41
N ARG A 90 -26.46 -9.88 -3.39
CA ARG A 90 -27.28 -8.94 -4.18
C ARG A 90 -26.94 -7.48 -3.85
N ARG A 91 -26.70 -7.16 -2.57
CA ARG A 91 -26.32 -5.81 -2.17
C ARG A 91 -24.92 -5.42 -2.65
N LEU A 92 -23.97 -6.36 -2.62
CA LEU A 92 -22.64 -6.14 -3.18
C LEU A 92 -22.70 -5.94 -4.71
N ASP A 93 -23.52 -6.71 -5.43
CA ASP A 93 -23.75 -6.57 -6.87
C ASP A 93 -24.41 -5.22 -7.23
N GLU A 94 -25.32 -4.71 -6.40
CA GLU A 94 -25.90 -3.37 -6.56
C GLU A 94 -24.85 -2.27 -6.36
N LEU A 95 -24.05 -2.39 -5.30
CA LEU A 95 -22.99 -1.43 -4.99
C LEU A 95 -21.87 -1.45 -6.04
N SER A 96 -21.51 -2.62 -6.57
CA SER A 96 -20.46 -2.76 -7.58
C SER A 96 -20.89 -2.12 -8.92
N ARG A 97 -22.13 -2.36 -9.37
CA ARG A 97 -22.68 -1.77 -10.61
C ARG A 97 -22.81 -0.25 -10.55
N ARG A 98 -23.02 0.31 -9.35
CA ARG A 98 -23.19 1.76 -9.12
C ARG A 98 -21.91 2.46 -8.65
N ALA A 99 -20.82 1.72 -8.47
CA ALA A 99 -19.59 2.27 -7.92
C ALA A 99 -18.95 3.27 -8.87
N TYR A 100 -18.40 4.34 -8.30
CA TYR A 100 -17.58 5.29 -9.04
C TYR A 100 -16.16 4.75 -9.22
N ARG A 101 -15.53 5.05 -10.36
CA ARG A 101 -14.15 4.66 -10.68
C ARG A 101 -13.23 5.89 -10.58
N PRO A 102 -12.37 6.00 -9.55
CA PRO A 102 -11.59 7.21 -9.31
C PRO A 102 -10.59 7.51 -10.43
N ALA A 103 -10.08 6.48 -11.11
CA ALA A 103 -9.19 6.65 -12.25
C ALA A 103 -9.90 7.29 -13.46
N SER A 104 -11.21 7.12 -13.60
CA SER A 104 -11.97 7.58 -14.78
C SER A 104 -12.69 8.91 -14.54
N GLN A 105 -13.14 9.17 -13.31
CA GLN A 105 -13.95 10.34 -13.02
C GLN A 105 -13.85 10.78 -11.54
N PRO A 106 -14.06 12.08 -11.25
CA PRO A 106 -14.19 12.57 -9.89
C PRO A 106 -15.30 11.83 -9.14
N VAL A 107 -15.02 11.44 -7.89
CA VAL A 107 -15.98 10.74 -7.03
C VAL A 107 -16.82 11.77 -6.26
N PRO A 108 -18.16 11.84 -6.45
CA PRO A 108 -19.01 12.76 -5.70
C PRO A 108 -19.00 12.49 -4.20
N LEU A 109 -19.20 13.52 -3.39
CA LEU A 109 -19.25 13.40 -1.92
C LEU A 109 -20.35 12.43 -1.43
N LEU A 110 -21.43 12.29 -2.19
CA LEU A 110 -22.56 11.40 -1.89
C LEU A 110 -22.40 9.98 -2.45
N ALA A 111 -21.29 9.66 -3.13
CA ALA A 111 -21.05 8.32 -3.64
C ALA A 111 -21.09 7.29 -2.50
N GLU A 112 -21.82 6.20 -2.72
CA GLU A 112 -21.98 5.11 -1.76
C GLU A 112 -20.87 4.05 -1.87
N SER A 113 -20.26 3.93 -3.05
CA SER A 113 -19.21 2.95 -3.33
C SER A 113 -18.22 3.46 -4.37
N VAL A 114 -17.00 2.95 -4.25
CA VAL A 114 -15.88 3.18 -5.16
C VAL A 114 -15.30 1.84 -5.57
N LEU A 115 -14.98 1.68 -6.85
CA LEU A 115 -14.46 0.44 -7.43
C LEU A 115 -13.15 0.73 -8.17
N PHE A 116 -12.12 -0.02 -7.81
CA PHE A 116 -10.86 -0.12 -8.53
C PHE A 116 -10.83 -1.44 -9.30
N ALA A 117 -10.30 -1.45 -10.52
CA ALA A 117 -10.20 -2.65 -11.33
C ALA A 117 -9.27 -3.70 -10.71
N ASP A 118 -8.19 -3.24 -10.06
CA ASP A 118 -7.17 -4.06 -9.42
C ASP A 118 -6.34 -3.26 -8.39
N PRO A 119 -5.42 -3.88 -7.64
CA PRO A 119 -4.56 -3.17 -6.70
C PRO A 119 -3.61 -2.14 -7.34
N SER A 120 -3.29 -2.28 -8.63
CA SER A 120 -2.43 -1.31 -9.33
C SER A 120 -3.17 0.01 -9.60
N GLU A 121 -4.46 -0.04 -9.98
CA GLU A 121 -5.30 1.15 -10.08
C GLU A 121 -5.47 1.84 -8.72
N LEU A 122 -5.65 1.06 -7.65
CA LEU A 122 -5.72 1.58 -6.27
C LEU A 122 -4.44 2.33 -5.90
N LEU A 123 -3.26 1.72 -6.13
CA LEU A 123 -1.97 2.35 -5.86
C LEU A 123 -1.77 3.64 -6.65
N ALA A 124 -2.11 3.63 -7.95
CA ALA A 124 -1.99 4.80 -8.79
C ALA A 124 -2.89 5.94 -8.30
N CYS A 125 -4.18 5.66 -8.03
CA CYS A 125 -5.11 6.67 -7.53
C CYS A 125 -4.70 7.20 -6.15
N LEU A 126 -4.30 6.33 -5.22
CA LEU A 126 -3.84 6.75 -3.90
C LEU A 126 -2.62 7.66 -4.01
N THR A 127 -1.64 7.28 -4.82
CA THR A 127 -0.41 8.06 -5.00
C THR A 127 -0.73 9.45 -5.56
N ARG A 128 -1.58 9.56 -6.59
CA ARG A 128 -2.02 10.86 -7.13
C ARG A 128 -2.70 11.72 -6.07
N ASP A 129 -3.65 11.15 -5.32
CA ASP A 129 -4.41 11.89 -4.31
C ASP A 129 -3.52 12.33 -3.13
N VAL A 130 -2.52 11.54 -2.77
CA VAL A 130 -1.54 11.89 -1.73
C VAL A 130 -0.59 12.98 -2.22
N LEU A 131 -0.13 12.90 -3.48
CA LEU A 131 0.71 13.94 -4.08
C LEU A 131 0.00 15.29 -4.17
N ALA A 132 -1.29 15.26 -4.54
CA ALA A 132 -2.17 16.42 -4.62
C ALA A 132 -2.66 16.92 -3.25
N GLY A 133 -2.41 16.19 -2.16
CA GLY A 133 -2.84 16.59 -0.81
C GLY A 133 -4.36 16.48 -0.58
N VAL A 134 -5.07 15.72 -1.41
CA VAL A 134 -6.54 15.55 -1.35
C VAL A 134 -6.96 14.19 -0.77
N ALA A 135 -6.03 13.26 -0.56
CA ALA A 135 -6.34 11.91 -0.08
C ALA A 135 -7.16 11.90 1.23
N SER A 136 -6.84 12.78 2.18
CA SER A 136 -7.58 12.90 3.45
C SER A 136 -8.99 13.47 3.29
N GLN A 137 -9.29 14.12 2.17
CA GLN A 137 -10.61 14.68 1.88
C GLN A 137 -11.58 13.60 1.37
N HIS A 138 -11.03 12.58 0.68
CA HIS A 138 -11.79 11.47 0.14
C HIS A 138 -12.20 10.49 1.25
N TRP A 139 -13.51 10.25 1.36
CA TRP A 139 -14.07 9.39 2.42
C TRP A 139 -13.56 7.94 2.31
N TYR A 140 -13.36 7.45 1.09
CA TYR A 140 -12.99 6.06 0.85
C TYR A 140 -11.54 5.80 1.26
N TRP A 141 -10.64 6.78 1.12
CA TRP A 141 -9.30 6.69 1.69
C TRP A 141 -9.31 6.77 3.19
N ARG A 142 -10.06 7.70 3.80
CA ARG A 142 -10.17 7.76 5.27
C ARG A 142 -10.79 6.50 5.89
N GLN A 143 -11.59 5.77 5.12
CA GLN A 143 -12.21 4.52 5.56
C GLN A 143 -11.34 3.29 5.25
N ALA A 144 -10.54 3.30 4.19
CA ALA A 144 -9.63 2.20 3.92
C ALA A 144 -8.32 2.31 4.71
N LEU A 145 -7.89 3.56 4.95
CA LEU A 145 -6.55 3.92 5.41
C LEU A 145 -6.65 4.87 6.59
N ASP A 146 -5.81 4.68 7.60
CA ASP A 146 -5.69 5.60 8.73
C ASP A 146 -4.77 6.78 8.36
N LEU A 147 -5.27 7.69 7.51
CA LEU A 147 -4.49 8.81 6.96
C LEU A 147 -4.36 10.01 7.89
N ALA A 148 -5.09 10.05 9.02
CA ALA A 148 -5.23 11.26 9.82
C ALA A 148 -3.90 11.76 10.43
N SER A 149 -2.89 10.90 10.53
CA SER A 149 -1.64 11.18 11.22
C SER A 149 -0.38 10.86 10.41
N LEU A 150 -0.52 10.45 9.15
CA LEU A 150 0.61 9.97 8.34
C LEU A 150 1.09 11.03 7.36
N ALA A 151 2.41 11.24 7.32
CA ALA A 151 3.05 12.06 6.31
C ALA A 151 2.85 11.43 4.90
N PRO A 152 2.71 12.23 3.83
CA PRO A 152 2.52 11.73 2.47
C PRO A 152 3.52 10.65 2.03
N ALA A 153 4.80 10.87 2.29
CA ALA A 153 5.86 9.92 1.94
C ALA A 153 5.71 8.57 2.65
N THR A 154 5.26 8.57 3.92
CA THR A 154 5.00 7.36 4.71
C THR A 154 3.83 6.56 4.14
N VAL A 155 2.77 7.24 3.69
CA VAL A 155 1.62 6.59 3.05
C VAL A 155 2.05 5.91 1.75
N ILE A 156 2.78 6.65 0.90
CA ILE A 156 3.31 6.14 -0.38
C ILE A 156 4.21 4.93 -0.11
N SER A 157 5.25 5.09 0.71
CA SER A 157 6.23 4.02 0.94
C SER A 157 5.62 2.77 1.53
N ALA A 158 4.69 2.91 2.50
CA ALA A 158 4.06 1.77 3.14
C ALA A 158 3.23 0.97 2.13
N HIS A 159 2.43 1.64 1.29
CA HIS A 159 1.53 0.96 0.37
C HIS A 159 2.26 0.44 -0.87
N TRP A 160 3.24 1.19 -1.38
CA TRP A 160 4.13 0.70 -2.44
C TRP A 160 4.88 -0.56 -2.01
N SER A 161 5.32 -0.64 -0.73
CA SER A 161 5.96 -1.84 -0.20
C SER A 161 4.97 -2.99 -0.02
N GLU A 162 3.78 -2.73 0.54
CA GLU A 162 2.76 -3.77 0.78
C GLU A 162 2.22 -4.39 -0.52
N LEU A 163 2.13 -3.58 -1.58
CA LEU A 163 1.62 -3.96 -2.90
C LEU A 163 2.71 -3.98 -3.98
N ALA A 164 3.95 -4.27 -3.61
CA ALA A 164 5.10 -4.18 -4.53
C ALA A 164 4.94 -4.99 -5.82
N GLN A 165 4.28 -6.15 -5.77
CA GLN A 165 4.00 -6.97 -6.97
C GLN A 165 3.14 -6.22 -8.03
N TRP A 166 2.32 -5.26 -7.60
CA TRP A 166 1.44 -4.45 -8.45
C TRP A 166 2.01 -3.08 -8.80
N LEU A 167 3.12 -2.70 -8.16
CA LEU A 167 3.70 -1.37 -8.29
C LEU A 167 4.14 -1.04 -9.73
N PRO A 168 4.75 -1.96 -10.51
CA PRO A 168 5.11 -1.63 -11.90
C PRO A 168 3.91 -1.26 -12.77
N ALA A 169 2.81 -2.02 -12.67
CA ALA A 169 1.56 -1.69 -13.36
C ALA A 169 0.95 -0.36 -12.87
N ALA A 170 1.08 -0.04 -11.58
CA ALA A 170 0.62 1.23 -11.02
C ALA A 170 1.45 2.41 -11.56
N VAL A 171 2.77 2.24 -11.67
CA VAL A 171 3.68 3.24 -12.22
C VAL A 171 3.39 3.50 -13.70
N ALA A 172 3.12 2.46 -14.49
CA ALA A 172 2.67 2.62 -15.88
C ALA A 172 1.39 3.49 -15.99
N GLN A 173 0.46 3.36 -15.02
CA GLN A 173 -0.76 4.19 -14.96
C GLN A 173 -0.54 5.60 -14.37
N LEU A 174 0.48 5.78 -13.53
CA LEU A 174 0.83 7.08 -12.95
C LEU A 174 1.48 8.01 -13.98
N GLY A 175 2.27 7.44 -14.88
CA GLY A 175 3.13 8.19 -15.78
C GLY A 175 4.40 8.68 -15.08
N LEU A 176 5.31 9.23 -15.88
CA LEU A 176 6.66 9.58 -15.44
C LEU A 176 6.68 10.65 -14.35
N ASP A 177 6.04 11.80 -14.59
CA ASP A 177 6.11 12.96 -13.69
C ASP A 177 5.58 12.65 -12.29
N ALA A 178 4.45 11.96 -12.20
CA ALA A 178 3.86 11.56 -10.93
C ALA A 178 4.71 10.51 -10.21
N THR A 179 5.33 9.59 -10.95
CA THR A 179 6.24 8.58 -10.38
C THR A 179 7.48 9.23 -9.79
N LEU A 180 8.13 10.12 -10.53
CA LEU A 180 9.30 10.87 -10.07
C LEU A 180 8.96 11.78 -8.89
N SER A 181 7.79 12.42 -8.91
CA SER A 181 7.29 13.22 -7.79
C SER A 181 7.02 12.38 -6.52
N ALA A 182 6.58 11.14 -6.67
CA ALA A 182 6.39 10.22 -5.54
C ALA A 182 7.74 9.75 -4.99
N VAL A 183 8.64 9.33 -5.87
CA VAL A 183 9.96 8.81 -5.51
C VAL A 183 10.83 9.88 -4.85
N SER A 184 10.82 11.12 -5.35
CA SER A 184 11.61 12.24 -4.78
C SER A 184 11.19 12.63 -3.36
N ARG A 185 9.95 12.30 -2.95
CA ARG A 185 9.46 12.54 -1.59
C ARG A 185 9.89 11.46 -0.59
N LEU A 186 10.39 10.32 -1.05
CA LEU A 186 10.79 9.22 -0.17
C LEU A 186 12.18 9.49 0.41
N ASP A 187 12.31 9.35 1.73
CA ASP A 187 13.62 9.33 2.36
C ASP A 187 14.38 8.02 2.05
N ARG A 188 15.63 7.95 2.50
CA ARG A 188 16.52 6.79 2.30
C ARG A 188 15.92 5.48 2.81
N ARG A 189 15.28 5.50 3.98
CA ARG A 189 14.72 4.30 4.62
C ARG A 189 13.46 3.86 3.88
N GLN A 190 12.63 4.81 3.50
CA GLN A 190 11.40 4.59 2.74
C GLN A 190 11.70 4.03 1.34
N ALA A 191 12.64 4.63 0.60
CA ALA A 191 13.06 4.12 -0.70
C ALA A 191 13.63 2.70 -0.57
N SER A 192 14.53 2.45 0.39
CA SER A 192 15.08 1.11 0.63
C SER A 192 14.02 0.06 0.95
N ALA A 193 12.99 0.42 1.73
CA ALA A 193 11.89 -0.49 2.06
C ALA A 193 11.10 -0.90 0.80
N VAL A 194 10.79 0.06 -0.08
CA VAL A 194 10.09 -0.22 -1.33
C VAL A 194 10.95 -1.08 -2.26
N ILE A 195 12.24 -0.75 -2.40
CA ILE A 195 13.16 -1.53 -3.24
C ILE A 195 13.24 -2.98 -2.75
N HIS A 196 13.43 -3.19 -1.45
CA HIS A 196 13.48 -4.53 -0.87
C HIS A 196 12.17 -5.29 -1.12
N ALA A 197 11.01 -4.63 -0.97
CA ALA A 197 9.73 -5.25 -1.26
C ALA A 197 9.56 -5.63 -2.75
N LEU A 198 10.05 -4.80 -3.68
CA LEU A 198 10.06 -5.12 -5.12
C LEU A 198 10.93 -6.33 -5.43
N HIS A 199 12.14 -6.38 -4.88
CA HIS A 199 13.05 -7.52 -5.04
C HIS A 199 12.41 -8.81 -4.56
N GLN A 200 11.80 -8.80 -3.37
CA GLN A 200 11.10 -9.96 -2.82
C GLN A 200 9.88 -10.36 -3.66
N ALA A 201 9.09 -9.40 -4.13
CA ALA A 201 7.89 -9.65 -4.91
C ALA A 201 8.18 -10.20 -6.32
N TRP A 202 9.29 -9.78 -6.93
CA TRP A 202 9.67 -10.13 -8.30
C TRP A 202 10.84 -11.12 -8.38
N ILE A 203 11.32 -11.63 -7.23
CA ILE A 203 12.41 -12.60 -7.11
C ILE A 203 13.66 -12.11 -7.87
N LEU A 204 13.99 -10.84 -7.66
CA LEU A 204 15.17 -10.23 -8.26
C LEU A 204 16.41 -10.59 -7.43
N PRO A 205 17.57 -10.82 -8.07
CA PRO A 205 18.76 -11.22 -7.34
C PRO A 205 19.36 -10.06 -6.54
N ASP A 206 19.80 -10.38 -5.31
CA ASP A 206 20.31 -9.41 -4.32
C ASP A 206 21.68 -8.83 -4.69
N ASP A 207 22.41 -9.43 -5.64
CA ASP A 207 23.72 -8.96 -6.10
C ASP A 207 23.65 -7.61 -6.83
N VAL A 208 22.49 -7.26 -7.41
CA VAL A 208 22.21 -5.93 -7.97
C VAL A 208 22.29 -4.83 -6.89
N PHE A 209 22.15 -5.15 -5.60
CA PHE A 209 22.14 -4.18 -4.50
C PHE A 209 23.54 -3.73 -4.03
N LEU A 210 24.58 -4.55 -4.20
CA LEU A 210 25.90 -4.25 -3.60
C LEU A 210 26.53 -2.98 -4.18
N VAL A 211 26.19 -2.65 -5.42
CA VAL A 211 26.66 -1.45 -6.14
C VAL A 211 26.16 -0.15 -5.48
N LEU A 212 24.95 -0.13 -4.91
CA LEU A 212 24.34 1.11 -4.37
C LEU A 212 24.58 1.31 -2.88
N ALA A 213 24.91 0.25 -2.15
CA ALA A 213 25.35 0.36 -0.77
C ALA A 213 26.79 0.89 -0.69
N ALA A 214 27.63 0.59 -1.69
CA ALA A 214 29.05 0.95 -1.73
C ALA A 214 29.33 2.37 -2.27
N ALA A 215 28.41 2.99 -3.01
CA ALA A 215 28.59 4.30 -3.63
C ALA A 215 28.53 5.50 -2.66
N GLU A 216 28.38 5.28 -1.35
CA GLU A 216 28.54 6.35 -0.36
C GLU A 216 30.01 6.44 0.07
N PRO A 217 30.64 7.64 0.03
CA PRO A 217 31.95 7.80 0.66
C PRO A 217 31.80 7.45 2.14
N PRO A 218 32.76 6.72 2.73
CA PRO A 218 32.74 6.46 4.16
C PRO A 218 32.77 7.81 4.88
N SER A 219 31.62 8.25 5.38
CA SER A 219 31.55 9.28 6.40
C SER A 219 32.42 8.77 7.55
N LEU A 220 33.54 9.47 7.78
CA LEU A 220 34.49 9.25 8.87
C LEU A 220 33.78 9.40 10.23
N ALA A 221 33.05 8.36 10.63
CA ALA A 221 32.35 8.27 11.91
C ALA A 221 32.31 6.81 12.41
N VAL A 222 33.37 6.04 12.14
CA VAL A 222 33.61 4.75 12.79
C VAL A 222 35.01 4.74 13.38
N GLU A 223 35.26 5.66 14.31
CA GLU A 223 36.22 5.40 15.37
C GLU A 223 35.51 5.56 16.71
N SER A 224 35.52 4.46 17.46
CA SER A 224 35.09 4.33 18.86
C SER A 224 33.64 3.87 19.09
N LEU A 225 33.46 2.55 19.21
CA LEU A 225 33.18 1.94 20.52
C LEU A 225 33.19 0.40 20.47
N HIS A 226 34.28 -0.14 21.00
CA HIS A 226 34.36 -1.33 21.86
C HIS A 226 33.60 -2.61 21.49
N ARG A 227 34.36 -3.50 20.84
CA ARG A 227 34.60 -4.91 21.20
C ARG A 227 33.99 -5.35 22.54
N ALA A 228 32.93 -6.16 22.49
CA ALA A 228 32.77 -7.37 23.30
C ALA A 228 31.58 -8.21 22.78
N ASP A 229 31.88 -9.49 22.57
CA ASP A 229 30.98 -10.65 22.53
C ASP A 229 29.83 -10.70 21.50
N LEU A 230 30.06 -11.51 20.46
CA LEU A 230 29.24 -12.70 20.18
C LEU A 230 29.94 -13.57 19.13
N GLN A 231 30.42 -14.74 19.58
CA GLN A 231 30.63 -15.89 18.71
C GLN A 231 29.28 -16.35 18.19
N LEU A 232 29.04 -16.16 16.89
CA LEU A 232 28.10 -16.97 16.12
C LEU A 232 28.82 -17.42 14.85
N SER A 233 29.28 -18.67 14.90
CA SER A 233 29.85 -19.40 13.80
C SER A 233 28.81 -19.55 12.68
N GLY A 234 29.20 -19.13 11.49
CA GLY A 234 28.41 -19.16 10.26
C GLY A 234 29.18 -18.45 9.15
N GLU A 235 30.43 -18.87 8.93
CA GLU A 235 31.30 -18.36 7.88
C GLU A 235 30.66 -18.58 6.50
N THR A 236 30.19 -17.51 5.89
CA THR A 236 30.29 -17.35 4.43
C THR A 236 31.35 -16.28 4.19
N ARG A 237 32.60 -16.71 4.18
CA ARG A 237 33.74 -15.89 3.77
C ARG A 237 33.68 -15.76 2.25
N PHE A 238 33.19 -14.61 1.78
CA PHE A 238 33.24 -14.28 0.36
C PHE A 238 34.53 -13.48 0.10
N ASP A 239 35.60 -14.18 -0.31
CA ASP A 239 36.85 -13.59 -0.82
C ASP A 239 36.64 -13.10 -2.28
N GLY A 240 35.64 -12.26 -2.49
CA GLY A 240 35.40 -11.58 -3.75
C GLY A 240 36.20 -10.29 -3.80
N VAL A 241 37.40 -10.33 -4.38
CA VAL A 241 38.08 -9.12 -4.87
C VAL A 241 37.14 -8.45 -5.88
N TYR A 242 36.50 -7.36 -5.47
CA TYR A 242 35.63 -6.55 -6.33
C TYR A 242 36.50 -5.67 -7.24
N ASP A 243 36.42 -5.93 -8.54
CA ASP A 243 36.94 -5.05 -9.59
C ASP A 243 35.91 -3.94 -9.82
N GLY A 244 36.30 -2.68 -9.67
CA GLY A 244 35.43 -1.49 -9.66
C GLY A 244 34.87 -1.10 -11.04
N ALA A 245 34.52 -2.07 -11.89
CA ALA A 245 34.27 -1.88 -13.32
C ALA A 245 32.78 -1.84 -13.73
N HIS A 246 31.83 -1.87 -12.80
CA HIS A 246 30.41 -1.64 -13.12
C HIS A 246 30.01 -0.20 -12.77
N ASP A 247 30.53 0.77 -13.53
CA ASP A 247 30.21 2.20 -13.42
C ASP A 247 28.76 2.53 -13.85
N GLU A 248 28.05 1.58 -14.47
CA GLU A 248 26.70 1.77 -14.96
C GLU A 248 25.72 0.75 -14.39
N VAL A 249 24.69 1.25 -13.71
CA VAL A 249 23.56 0.44 -13.26
C VAL A 249 22.88 -0.22 -14.48
N PRO A 250 22.54 -1.52 -14.41
CA PRO A 250 22.16 -2.31 -15.58
C PRO A 250 20.88 -1.83 -16.29
N TRP A 251 20.04 -1.03 -15.62
CA TRP A 251 18.83 -0.45 -16.19
C TRP A 251 19.07 0.88 -16.93
N LYS A 252 20.20 1.56 -16.73
CA LYS A 252 20.50 2.85 -17.34
C LYS A 252 20.37 2.87 -18.87
N PRO A 253 20.90 1.88 -19.62
CA PRO A 253 20.75 1.84 -21.08
C PRO A 253 19.31 1.57 -21.56
N LEU A 254 18.40 1.16 -20.67
CA LEU A 254 17.00 0.89 -21.00
C LEU A 254 16.10 2.13 -20.89
N ILE A 255 16.64 3.23 -20.34
CA ILE A 255 15.92 4.48 -20.11
C ILE A 255 16.23 5.48 -21.23
N ALA A 256 15.21 6.22 -21.67
CA ALA A 256 15.41 7.23 -22.70
C ALA A 256 16.28 8.39 -22.16
N PRO A 257 17.17 9.01 -22.98
CA PRO A 257 18.06 10.08 -22.53
C PRO A 257 17.32 11.28 -21.90
N SER A 258 16.09 11.55 -22.34
CA SER A 258 15.25 12.60 -21.77
C SER A 258 14.82 12.36 -20.32
N VAL A 259 14.79 11.09 -19.90
CA VAL A 259 14.44 10.68 -18.53
C VAL A 259 15.69 10.65 -17.64
N GLU A 260 16.85 10.31 -18.20
CA GLU A 260 18.13 10.27 -17.50
C GLU A 260 18.47 11.61 -16.83
N GLN A 261 18.22 12.73 -17.52
CA GLN A 261 18.49 14.06 -16.97
C GLN A 261 17.58 14.42 -15.78
N VAL A 262 16.36 13.88 -15.72
CA VAL A 262 15.45 14.09 -14.60
C VAL A 262 15.80 13.16 -13.43
N LEU A 263 16.34 11.98 -13.72
CA LEU A 263 16.85 11.05 -12.72
C LEU A 263 18.11 11.57 -12.02
N ALA A 264 18.95 12.34 -12.72
CA ALA A 264 20.20 12.90 -12.19
C ALA A 264 20.01 13.83 -10.98
N ASP A 265 18.83 14.42 -10.81
CA ASP A 265 18.51 15.29 -9.66
C ASP A 265 18.06 14.49 -8.41
N LEU A 266 17.90 13.17 -8.52
CA LEU A 266 17.48 12.29 -7.43
C LEU A 266 18.67 11.81 -6.60
N ALA A 267 18.43 11.52 -5.32
CA ALA A 267 19.41 10.79 -4.52
C ALA A 267 19.63 9.37 -5.11
N PRO A 268 20.82 8.74 -4.97
CA PRO A 268 21.12 7.47 -5.64
C PRO A 268 20.10 6.35 -5.41
N ARG A 269 19.51 6.27 -4.21
CA ARG A 269 18.46 5.27 -3.91
C ARG A 269 17.11 5.58 -4.56
N GLN A 270 16.79 6.86 -4.69
CA GLN A 270 15.59 7.30 -5.39
C GLN A 270 15.75 7.07 -6.90
N GLU A 271 16.93 7.38 -7.44
CA GLU A 271 17.30 7.10 -8.83
C GLU A 271 17.16 5.60 -9.14
N TYR A 272 17.75 4.74 -8.32
CA TYR A 272 17.61 3.29 -8.48
C TYR A 272 16.17 2.80 -8.37
N LEU A 273 15.41 3.28 -7.38
CA LEU A 273 14.01 2.91 -7.24
C LEU A 273 13.23 3.29 -8.51
N ALA A 274 13.41 4.52 -9.01
CA ALA A 274 12.75 5.00 -10.22
C ALA A 274 13.12 4.15 -11.45
N GLY A 275 14.42 3.86 -11.63
CA GLY A 275 14.89 3.00 -12.72
C GLY A 275 14.35 1.57 -12.63
N LEU A 276 14.30 1.00 -11.43
CA LEU A 276 13.78 -0.33 -11.17
C LEU A 276 12.28 -0.44 -11.49
N VAL A 277 11.46 0.44 -10.92
CA VAL A 277 10.00 0.40 -11.18
C VAL A 277 9.67 0.65 -12.64
N TRP A 278 10.45 1.49 -13.33
CA TRP A 278 10.27 1.74 -14.75
C TRP A 278 10.65 0.53 -15.61
N THR A 279 11.75 -0.14 -15.26
CA THR A 279 12.20 -1.35 -15.97
C THR A 279 11.17 -2.47 -15.86
N LEU A 280 10.60 -2.66 -14.66
CA LEU A 280 9.57 -3.67 -14.42
C LEU A 280 8.20 -3.31 -15.03
N ALA A 281 7.97 -2.04 -15.38
CA ALA A 281 6.71 -1.57 -15.94
C ALA A 281 6.60 -1.76 -17.47
N ARG A 282 7.71 -2.16 -18.12
CA ARG A 282 7.79 -2.40 -19.57
C ARG A 282 7.67 -3.89 -19.88
#